data_AF-A0A7X5ZRV2-F1
#
_entry.id   AF-A0A7X5ZRV2-F1
#
_cell.length_a   1.000
_cell.length_b   1.000
_cell.length_c   1.000
_cell.angle_alpha   90.00
_cell.angle_beta   90.00
_cell.angle_gamma   90.00
#
_symmetry.space_group_name_H-M   'P 1'
#
loop_
_entity.id
_entity.type
_entity.pdbx_description
1 polymer ?
#
loop_
_entity_poly.entity_id
_entity_poly.type
_entity_poly.pdbx_seq_one_letter_code
_entity_poly.pdbx_strand_id
1 'polypeptide(L)'
;MNALIPLWRRAITAEVCWLTAEGEPAALAATPLLDRDVPCVALPYARAGEVARLRDAEQVAFAVTDSRSLRPGVPAVAAVGSVSVLDDTEGDHFVVELLKQELVKFPPSRTLADSPLLCRENWWWLPRLIIRLERVTQLLELPPRTNPARHGLLVRERDATLAPGVVEVLDGQLDRVPLRDAGGNDLRGDGGPALVFGYDYSMPDLERWETWSRGGRLLGDELVVEQRSGSPEADLSPLSLRSRVRRQRELSRECKRNIVAVQRRG
;
A
#
# COMPACT_ATOMS: atom_id res chain seq x y z
N MET A 1 0.16 3.75 -20.80
CA MET A 1 0.52 2.43 -20.22
C MET A 1 2.03 2.19 -20.13
N ASN A 2 2.82 2.54 -21.16
CA ASN A 2 4.26 2.19 -21.24
C ASN A 2 5.20 2.75 -20.14
N ALA A 3 4.86 3.85 -19.45
CA ALA A 3 5.74 4.41 -18.41
C ALA A 3 5.57 3.75 -17.02
N LEU A 4 4.36 3.25 -16.72
CA LEU A 4 4.05 2.64 -15.42
C LEU A 4 4.75 1.29 -15.25
N ILE A 5 4.69 0.40 -16.26
CA ILE A 5 5.24 -0.96 -16.13
C ILE A 5 6.75 -0.96 -15.79
N PRO A 6 7.63 -0.19 -16.48
CA PRO A 6 9.05 -0.12 -16.12
C PRO A 6 9.30 0.49 -14.74
N LEU A 7 8.43 1.38 -14.27
CA LEU A 7 8.48 1.96 -12.92
C LEU A 7 8.04 0.94 -11.86
N TRP A 8 6.90 0.29 -12.07
CA TRP A 8 6.37 -0.75 -11.21
C TRP A 8 7.33 -1.93 -11.07
N ARG A 9 7.97 -2.34 -12.18
CA ARG A 9 8.95 -3.43 -12.19
C ARG A 9 10.17 -3.13 -11.31
N ARG A 10 10.67 -1.90 -11.29
CA ARG A 10 11.87 -1.52 -10.51
C ARG A 10 11.58 -1.09 -9.08
N ALA A 11 10.38 -0.58 -8.82
CA ALA A 11 10.02 -0.03 -7.52
C ALA A 11 10.11 -1.10 -6.42
N ILE A 12 10.56 -0.69 -5.25
CA ILE A 12 10.65 -1.53 -4.05
C ILE A 12 9.33 -1.51 -3.29
N THR A 13 8.71 -0.33 -3.23
CA THR A 13 7.42 -0.09 -2.60
C THR A 13 6.50 0.66 -3.55
N ALA A 14 5.21 0.45 -3.33
CA ALA A 14 4.14 1.14 -4.02
C ALA A 14 2.97 1.33 -3.06
N GLU A 15 2.06 2.22 -3.43
CA GLU A 15 0.79 2.43 -2.77
C GLU A 15 -0.36 1.88 -3.62
N VAL A 16 -1.35 1.30 -2.95
CA VAL A 16 -2.67 1.04 -3.52
C VAL A 16 -3.66 1.84 -2.71
N CYS A 17 -4.41 2.73 -3.34
CA CYS A 17 -5.45 3.52 -2.68
C CYS A 17 -6.75 3.54 -3.47
N TRP A 18 -7.86 3.74 -2.76
CA TRP A 18 -9.20 3.69 -3.32
C TRP A 18 -10.18 4.47 -2.45
N LEU A 19 -11.38 4.67 -2.97
CA LEU A 19 -12.55 5.08 -2.18
C LEU A 19 -13.43 3.83 -1.99
N THR A 20 -13.97 3.61 -0.78
CA THR A 20 -14.98 2.57 -0.57
C THR A 20 -16.28 2.95 -1.28
N ALA A 21 -17.25 2.03 -1.33
CA ALA A 21 -18.58 2.31 -1.86
C ALA A 21 -19.29 3.47 -1.12
N GLU A 22 -18.93 3.70 0.14
CA GLU A 22 -19.42 4.82 0.96
C GLU A 22 -18.64 6.13 0.75
N GLY A 23 -17.63 6.14 -0.12
CA GLY A 23 -16.76 7.29 -0.38
C GLY A 23 -15.62 7.46 0.63
N GLU A 24 -15.42 6.51 1.55
CA GLU A 24 -14.35 6.60 2.54
C GLU A 24 -12.98 6.26 1.91
N PRO A 25 -11.95 7.11 2.08
CA PRO A 25 -10.64 6.87 1.48
C PRO A 25 -9.86 5.80 2.24
N ALA A 26 -9.20 4.93 1.50
CA ALA A 26 -8.35 3.88 2.02
C ALA A 26 -7.04 3.77 1.23
N ALA A 27 -5.98 3.34 1.90
CA ALA A 27 -4.68 3.11 1.29
C ALA A 27 -3.89 2.02 2.01
N LEU A 28 -3.03 1.34 1.27
CA LEU A 28 -2.03 0.44 1.80
C LEU A 28 -0.71 0.58 1.04
N ALA A 29 0.38 0.24 1.72
CA ALA A 29 1.69 0.09 1.12
C ALA A 29 1.91 -1.38 0.77
N ALA A 30 2.51 -1.66 -0.38
CA ALA A 30 2.76 -3.01 -0.86
C ALA A 30 4.05 -3.10 -1.68
N THR A 31 4.54 -4.33 -1.86
CA THR A 31 5.58 -4.63 -2.83
C THR A 31 4.94 -4.73 -4.23
N PRO A 32 5.34 -3.89 -5.20
CA PRO A 32 4.78 -3.91 -6.54
C PRO A 32 5.31 -5.12 -7.33
N LEU A 33 4.43 -5.87 -7.98
CA LEU A 33 4.73 -7.07 -8.76
C LEU A 33 4.12 -6.97 -10.17
N LEU A 34 4.57 -7.82 -11.09
CA LEU A 34 3.96 -7.95 -12.41
C LEU A 34 3.41 -9.36 -12.59
N ASP A 35 2.15 -9.45 -12.96
CA ASP A 35 1.49 -10.70 -13.32
C ASP A 35 1.25 -10.71 -14.82
N ARG A 36 2.09 -11.42 -15.57
CA ARG A 36 2.06 -11.42 -17.04
C ARG A 36 2.03 -10.00 -17.63
N ASP A 37 2.94 -9.16 -17.14
CA ASP A 37 3.07 -7.72 -17.46
C ASP A 37 1.93 -6.80 -17.01
N VAL A 38 0.94 -7.31 -16.26
CA VAL A 38 -0.07 -6.49 -15.58
C VAL A 38 0.43 -6.06 -14.20
N PRO A 39 0.43 -4.75 -13.85
CA PRO A 39 0.74 -4.28 -12.50
C PRO A 39 -0.17 -4.93 -11.47
N CYS A 40 0.43 -5.57 -10.47
CA CYS A 40 -0.30 -6.19 -9.38
C CYS A 40 0.41 -6.02 -8.03
N VAL A 41 -0.31 -6.36 -6.97
CA VAL A 41 0.23 -6.60 -5.63
C VAL A 41 -0.30 -7.93 -5.11
N ALA A 42 0.51 -8.64 -4.31
CA ALA A 42 0.11 -9.90 -3.68
C ALA A 42 0.11 -9.73 -2.16
N LEU A 43 -1.08 -9.70 -1.55
CA LEU A 43 -1.22 -9.46 -0.12
C LEU A 43 -1.50 -10.77 0.62
N PRO A 44 -0.90 -10.98 1.81
CA PRO A 44 -1.24 -12.14 2.63
C PRO A 44 -2.69 -12.05 3.11
N TYR A 45 -3.32 -13.21 3.34
CA TYR A 45 -4.71 -13.28 3.81
C TYR A 45 -4.97 -12.58 5.15
N ALA A 46 -3.95 -12.23 5.93
CA ALA A 46 -4.10 -11.32 7.07
C ALA A 46 -4.75 -9.98 6.69
N ARG A 47 -4.58 -9.52 5.45
CA ARG A 47 -5.16 -8.27 4.90
C ARG A 47 -6.55 -8.45 4.25
N ALA A 48 -7.18 -9.61 4.39
CA ALA A 48 -8.46 -9.91 3.73
C ALA A 48 -9.58 -8.90 4.03
N GLY A 49 -9.61 -8.33 5.24
CA GLY A 49 -10.59 -7.32 5.61
C GLY A 49 -10.46 -6.00 4.81
N GLU A 50 -9.23 -5.58 4.51
CA GLU A 50 -8.98 -4.39 3.68
C GLU A 50 -9.30 -4.66 2.22
N VAL A 51 -8.88 -5.83 1.71
CA VAL A 51 -9.15 -6.23 0.32
C VAL A 51 -10.65 -6.40 0.07
N ALA A 52 -11.42 -6.87 1.06
CA ALA A 52 -12.88 -6.96 0.95
C ALA A 52 -13.50 -5.60 0.59
N ARG A 53 -13.06 -4.51 1.21
CA ARG A 53 -13.57 -3.15 0.91
C ARG A 53 -13.12 -2.62 -0.45
N LEU A 54 -11.99 -3.13 -0.96
CA LEU A 54 -11.46 -2.76 -2.28
C LEU A 54 -12.25 -3.44 -3.41
N ARG A 55 -12.85 -4.61 -3.18
CA ARG A 55 -13.64 -5.32 -4.21
C ARG A 55 -14.83 -4.52 -4.71
N ASP A 56 -15.40 -3.69 -3.85
CA ASP A 56 -16.55 -2.84 -4.16
C ASP A 56 -16.14 -1.44 -4.65
N ALA A 57 -14.83 -1.17 -4.76
CA ALA A 57 -14.33 0.13 -5.19
C ALA A 57 -14.41 0.27 -6.72
N GLU A 58 -15.02 1.36 -7.19
CA GLU A 58 -15.11 1.65 -8.63
C GLU A 58 -13.77 2.10 -9.23
N GLN A 59 -12.98 2.84 -8.43
CA GLN A 59 -11.69 3.38 -8.84
C GLN A 59 -10.63 3.04 -7.79
N VAL A 60 -9.51 2.51 -8.28
CA VAL A 60 -8.33 2.21 -7.49
C VAL A 60 -7.14 2.83 -8.17
N ALA A 61 -6.23 3.42 -7.40
CA ALA A 61 -4.97 3.95 -7.89
C ALA A 61 -3.80 3.10 -7.41
N PHE A 62 -2.92 2.80 -8.34
CA PHE A 62 -1.62 2.19 -8.11
C PHE A 62 -0.57 3.28 -8.25
N ALA A 63 0.08 3.64 -7.14
CA ALA A 63 1.04 4.74 -7.11
C ALA A 63 2.44 4.26 -6.74
N VAL A 64 3.44 4.94 -7.27
CA VAL A 64 4.82 4.84 -6.80
C VAL A 64 5.27 6.24 -6.46
N THR A 65 5.13 6.60 -5.18
CA THR A 65 5.46 7.95 -4.71
C THR A 65 6.81 8.05 -4.02
N ASP A 66 7.31 6.98 -3.40
CA ASP A 66 8.56 7.01 -2.64
C ASP A 66 9.78 7.30 -3.53
N SER A 67 10.50 8.37 -3.22
CA SER A 67 11.65 8.81 -4.01
C SER A 67 12.76 7.76 -4.11
N ARG A 68 12.86 6.83 -3.16
CA ARG A 68 13.83 5.71 -3.18
C ARG A 68 13.54 4.69 -4.29
N SER A 69 12.32 4.67 -4.82
CA SER A 69 11.92 3.86 -5.98
C SER A 69 12.01 4.63 -7.32
N LEU A 70 12.34 5.92 -7.26
CA LEU A 70 12.41 6.81 -8.42
C LEU A 70 13.85 7.12 -8.80
N ARG A 71 14.06 7.47 -10.08
CA ARG A 71 15.34 8.06 -10.48
C ARG A 71 15.33 9.55 -10.09
N PRO A 72 16.47 10.15 -9.76
CA PRO A 72 16.53 11.60 -9.49
C PRO A 72 15.89 12.41 -10.60
N GLY A 73 15.04 13.38 -10.24
CA GLY A 73 14.35 14.27 -11.18
C GLY A 73 13.18 13.64 -11.96
N VAL A 74 12.86 12.35 -11.75
CA VAL A 74 11.69 11.71 -12.35
C VAL A 74 10.48 11.89 -11.43
N PRO A 75 9.31 12.31 -11.95
CA PRO A 75 8.11 12.46 -11.14
C PRO A 75 7.64 11.11 -10.58
N ALA A 76 6.92 11.17 -9.45
CA ALA A 76 6.12 10.05 -9.01
C ALA A 76 4.94 9.86 -9.98
N VAL A 77 4.36 8.67 -9.98
CA VAL A 77 3.24 8.33 -10.87
C VAL A 77 2.15 7.63 -10.09
N ALA A 78 0.89 7.98 -10.35
CA ALA A 78 -0.27 7.20 -9.97
C ALA A 78 -1.08 6.82 -11.22
N ALA A 79 -1.46 5.55 -11.32
CA ALA A 79 -2.34 5.05 -12.36
C ALA A 79 -3.68 4.69 -11.74
N VAL A 80 -4.73 5.40 -12.13
CA VAL A 80 -6.11 5.17 -11.68
C VAL A 80 -6.81 4.26 -12.67
N GLY A 81 -7.60 3.33 -12.16
CA GLY A 81 -8.25 2.33 -12.99
C GLY A 81 -9.15 1.36 -12.23
N SER A 82 -9.65 0.37 -12.95
CA SER A 82 -10.37 -0.75 -12.38
C SER A 82 -9.44 -1.91 -12.07
N VAL A 83 -9.73 -2.64 -11.01
CA VAL A 83 -8.94 -3.80 -10.58
C VAL A 83 -9.74 -5.09 -10.64
N SER A 84 -9.03 -6.21 -10.76
CA SER A 84 -9.54 -7.52 -10.41
C SER A 84 -8.85 -8.02 -9.14
N VAL A 85 -9.54 -8.88 -8.38
CA VAL A 85 -8.98 -9.53 -7.19
C VAL A 85 -9.12 -11.03 -7.35
N LEU A 86 -7.98 -11.71 -7.40
CA LEU A 86 -7.87 -13.17 -7.43
C LEU A 86 -7.60 -13.68 -6.01
N ASP A 87 -8.46 -14.58 -5.54
CA ASP A 87 -8.26 -15.38 -4.33
C ASP A 87 -7.39 -16.60 -4.65
N ASP A 88 -6.08 -16.47 -4.48
CA ASP A 88 -5.14 -17.59 -4.60
C ASP A 88 -5.04 -18.31 -3.25
N THR A 89 -6.09 -19.07 -2.90
CA THR A 89 -6.25 -19.71 -1.57
C THR A 89 -5.25 -20.82 -1.30
N GLU A 90 -4.67 -21.41 -2.35
CA GLU A 90 -3.64 -22.45 -2.24
C GLU A 90 -2.23 -21.87 -2.37
N GLY A 91 -2.09 -20.68 -2.96
CA GLY A 91 -0.80 -20.01 -3.16
C GLY A 91 -0.07 -20.45 -4.42
N ASP A 92 -0.69 -21.28 -5.27
CA ASP A 92 -0.07 -21.84 -6.47
C ASP A 92 0.32 -20.74 -7.46
N HIS A 93 -0.57 -19.77 -7.68
CA HIS A 93 -0.30 -18.67 -8.61
C HIS A 93 0.82 -17.78 -8.07
N PHE A 94 0.77 -17.43 -6.78
CA PHE A 94 1.79 -16.62 -6.14
C PHE A 94 3.16 -17.30 -6.20
N VAL A 95 3.25 -18.59 -5.85
CA VAL A 95 4.51 -19.34 -5.84
C VAL A 95 5.12 -19.43 -7.23
N VAL A 96 4.31 -19.69 -8.26
CA VAL A 96 4.79 -19.88 -9.63
C VAL A 96 5.14 -18.55 -10.31
N GLU A 97 4.27 -17.54 -10.22
CA GLU A 97 4.34 -16.35 -11.07
C GLU A 97 5.01 -15.15 -10.35
N LEU A 98 4.89 -15.07 -9.02
CA LEU A 98 5.12 -13.82 -8.28
C LEU A 98 6.21 -13.90 -7.21
N LEU A 99 6.39 -15.06 -6.56
CA LEU A 99 7.26 -15.21 -5.39
C LEU A 99 8.71 -14.79 -5.67
N LYS A 100 9.26 -15.16 -6.84
CA LYS A 100 10.63 -14.77 -7.22
C LYS A 100 10.80 -13.25 -7.26
N GLN A 101 9.79 -12.53 -7.73
CA GLN A 101 9.82 -11.06 -7.77
C GLN A 101 9.77 -10.50 -6.34
N GLU A 102 8.91 -11.04 -5.48
CA GLU A 102 8.82 -10.63 -4.08
C GLU A 102 10.13 -10.89 -3.32
N LEU A 103 10.77 -12.06 -3.48
CA LEU A 103 12.04 -12.39 -2.79
C LEU A 103 13.22 -11.48 -3.20
N VAL A 104 13.15 -10.85 -4.38
CA VAL A 104 14.14 -9.87 -4.84
C VAL A 104 13.86 -8.50 -4.22
N LYS A 105 12.60 -8.07 -4.21
CA LYS A 105 12.20 -6.73 -3.77
C LYS A 105 12.00 -6.61 -2.27
N PHE A 106 11.61 -7.70 -1.62
CA PHE A 106 11.30 -7.79 -0.21
C PHE A 106 12.04 -8.99 0.41
N PRO A 107 13.33 -8.82 0.72
CA PRO A 107 14.17 -9.86 1.32
C PRO A 107 13.59 -10.56 2.56
N PRO A 108 12.77 -9.92 3.43
CA PRO A 108 12.20 -10.60 4.59
C PRO A 108 11.38 -11.83 4.24
N SER A 109 10.74 -11.88 3.06
CA SER A 109 10.01 -13.05 2.59
C SER A 109 10.89 -14.30 2.44
N ARG A 110 12.22 -14.15 2.35
CA ARG A 110 13.14 -15.30 2.29
C ARG A 110 13.06 -16.17 3.54
N THR A 111 12.83 -15.56 4.69
CA THR A 111 12.66 -16.28 5.96
C THR A 111 11.42 -17.17 6.01
N LEU A 112 10.50 -17.02 5.05
CA LEU A 112 9.24 -17.74 4.99
C LEU A 112 9.11 -18.64 3.76
N ALA A 113 9.76 -18.30 2.64
CA ALA A 113 9.46 -18.90 1.35
C ALA A 113 10.64 -18.97 0.35
N ASP A 114 11.91 -18.92 0.79
CA ASP A 114 13.05 -19.05 -0.14
C ASP A 114 13.38 -20.49 -0.58
N SER A 115 12.74 -21.49 0.03
CA SER A 115 13.01 -22.90 -0.21
C SER A 115 11.74 -23.75 -0.07
N PRO A 116 11.66 -24.92 -0.71
CA PRO A 116 10.49 -25.81 -0.60
C PRO A 116 10.19 -26.23 0.85
N LEU A 117 11.22 -26.39 1.68
CA LEU A 117 11.05 -26.70 3.10
C LEU A 117 10.36 -25.56 3.84
N LEU A 118 10.83 -24.32 3.66
CA LEU A 118 10.21 -23.15 4.29
C LEU A 118 8.79 -22.90 3.77
N CYS A 119 8.55 -23.09 2.48
CA CYS A 119 7.19 -23.03 1.91
C CYS A 119 6.26 -24.05 2.58
N ARG A 120 6.73 -25.28 2.84
CA ARG A 120 5.94 -26.30 3.54
C ARG A 120 5.68 -25.93 5.01
N GLU A 121 6.69 -25.44 5.72
CA GLU A 121 6.58 -25.04 7.13
C GLU A 121 5.71 -23.80 7.34
N ASN A 122 5.76 -22.89 6.37
CA ASN A 122 5.01 -21.63 6.35
C ASN A 122 3.92 -21.63 5.29
N TRP A 123 3.28 -22.79 5.03
CA TRP A 123 2.25 -22.93 4.00
C TRP A 123 1.17 -21.84 4.09
N TRP A 124 0.84 -21.39 5.30
CA TRP A 124 -0.15 -20.34 5.58
C TRP A 124 0.22 -18.94 5.02
N TRP A 125 1.47 -18.73 4.61
CA TRP A 125 1.98 -17.49 4.02
C TRP A 125 1.85 -17.45 2.50
N LEU A 126 1.74 -18.63 1.87
CA LEU A 126 1.71 -18.77 0.41
C LEU A 126 0.39 -18.32 -0.20
N PRO A 127 -0.78 -18.59 0.41
CA PRO A 127 -2.04 -18.05 -0.09
C PRO A 127 -2.03 -16.53 -0.14
N ARG A 128 -2.44 -15.97 -1.28
CA ARG A 128 -2.44 -14.53 -1.51
C ARG A 128 -3.76 -14.03 -2.08
N LEU A 129 -4.04 -12.78 -1.74
CA LEU A 129 -5.01 -11.94 -2.43
C LEU A 129 -4.22 -11.14 -3.46
N ILE A 130 -4.43 -11.45 -4.75
CA ILE A 130 -3.70 -10.83 -5.84
C ILE A 130 -4.61 -9.77 -6.47
N ILE A 131 -4.19 -8.52 -6.39
CA ILE A 131 -4.94 -7.37 -6.90
C ILE A 131 -4.24 -6.91 -8.18
N ARG A 132 -4.92 -7.00 -9.33
CA ARG A 132 -4.38 -6.61 -10.64
C ARG A 132 -5.04 -5.34 -11.15
N LEU A 133 -4.26 -4.41 -11.70
CA LEU A 133 -4.77 -3.22 -12.37
C LEU A 133 -5.11 -3.55 -13.84
N GLU A 134 -6.35 -3.96 -14.08
CA GLU A 134 -6.82 -4.47 -15.37
C GLU A 134 -6.94 -3.38 -16.45
N ARG A 135 -7.39 -2.20 -16.06
CA ARG A 135 -7.61 -1.08 -16.98
C ARG A 135 -7.21 0.22 -16.35
N VAL A 136 -6.24 0.91 -16.95
CA VAL A 136 -5.86 2.27 -16.58
C VAL A 136 -6.75 3.25 -17.32
N THR A 137 -7.51 4.06 -16.58
CA THR A 137 -8.34 5.14 -17.13
C THR A 137 -7.61 6.47 -17.09
N GLN A 138 -6.72 6.67 -16.12
CA GLN A 138 -5.97 7.90 -15.94
C GLN A 138 -4.56 7.65 -15.43
N LEU A 139 -3.62 8.46 -15.92
CA LEU A 139 -2.24 8.49 -15.44
C LEU A 139 -1.96 9.89 -14.90
N LEU A 140 -1.48 9.95 -13.67
CA LEU A 140 -1.19 11.17 -12.93
C LEU A 140 0.31 11.25 -12.68
N GLU A 141 0.91 12.39 -13.01
CA GLU A 141 2.22 12.75 -12.50
C GLU A 141 2.06 13.43 -11.14
N LEU A 142 2.85 12.99 -10.16
CA LEU A 142 2.82 13.48 -8.80
C LEU A 142 4.21 13.96 -8.37
N PRO A 143 4.29 14.92 -7.44
CA PRO A 143 5.54 15.20 -6.75
C PRO A 143 6.04 13.95 -6.00
N PRO A 144 7.35 13.67 -5.98
CA PRO A 144 7.89 12.55 -5.24
C PRO A 144 7.83 12.76 -3.73
N ARG A 145 7.61 11.67 -2.99
CA ARG A 145 7.68 11.62 -1.54
C ARG A 145 9.14 11.49 -1.11
N THR A 146 9.77 12.61 -0.76
CA THR A 146 11.21 12.69 -0.45
C THR A 146 11.54 12.63 1.04
N ASN A 147 10.57 12.88 1.92
CA ASN A 147 10.73 12.81 3.36
C ASN A 147 9.63 11.91 3.96
N PRO A 148 9.93 10.65 4.35
CA PRO A 148 8.90 9.71 4.83
C PRO A 148 8.27 10.12 6.18
N ALA A 149 8.93 10.98 6.96
CA ALA A 149 8.40 11.47 8.24
C ALA A 149 7.39 12.61 8.06
N ARG A 150 7.42 13.32 6.92
CA ARG A 150 6.58 14.50 6.70
C ARG A 150 5.71 14.39 5.46
N HIS A 151 6.14 13.68 4.43
CA HIS A 151 5.35 13.54 3.22
C HIS A 151 4.46 12.29 3.30
N GLY A 152 3.22 12.42 2.84
CA GLY A 152 2.25 11.33 2.73
C GLY A 152 1.48 11.40 1.41
N LEU A 153 0.87 10.28 1.05
CA LEU A 153 -0.12 10.21 -0.02
C LEU A 153 -1.46 10.69 0.52
N LEU A 154 -1.96 11.81 0.00
CA LEU A 154 -3.34 12.24 0.17
C LEU A 154 -4.24 11.39 -0.73
N VAL A 155 -5.33 10.88 -0.19
CA VAL A 155 -6.38 10.15 -0.89
C VAL A 155 -7.70 10.81 -0.56
N ARG A 156 -8.41 11.25 -1.59
CA ARG A 156 -9.73 11.88 -1.48
C ARG A 156 -10.51 11.71 -2.77
N GLU A 157 -11.80 12.04 -2.69
CA GLU A 157 -12.59 12.34 -3.87
C GLU A 157 -12.33 13.79 -4.32
N ARG A 158 -12.31 14.02 -5.63
CA ARG A 158 -12.45 15.34 -6.23
C ARG A 158 -13.19 15.20 -7.55
N ASP A 159 -14.21 16.01 -7.75
CA ASP A 159 -15.03 16.00 -8.97
C ASP A 159 -15.57 14.59 -9.31
N ALA A 160 -16.05 13.84 -8.31
CA ALA A 160 -16.52 12.45 -8.42
C ALA A 160 -15.45 11.43 -8.87
N THR A 161 -14.17 11.76 -8.71
CA THR A 161 -13.05 10.88 -9.08
C THR A 161 -12.05 10.70 -7.95
N LEU A 162 -11.39 9.54 -7.93
CA LEU A 162 -10.29 9.29 -7.01
C LEU A 162 -9.10 10.20 -7.36
N ALA A 163 -8.73 11.08 -6.43
CA ALA A 163 -7.69 12.08 -6.63
C ALA A 163 -6.54 11.89 -5.64
N PRO A 164 -5.58 10.98 -5.95
CA PRO A 164 -4.39 10.82 -5.14
C PRO A 164 -3.46 12.04 -5.34
N GLY A 165 -2.84 12.51 -4.26
CA GLY A 165 -1.86 13.59 -4.26
C GLY A 165 -0.74 13.31 -3.27
N VAL A 166 0.34 14.08 -3.33
CA VAL A 166 1.41 14.01 -2.32
C VAL A 166 1.41 15.30 -1.53
N VAL A 167 1.36 15.19 -0.21
CA VAL A 167 1.29 16.33 0.70
C VAL A 167 2.42 16.27 1.73
N GLU A 168 2.89 17.44 2.15
CA GLU A 168 3.72 17.65 3.32
C GLU A 168 2.81 17.92 4.53
N VAL A 169 2.98 17.11 5.58
CA VAL A 169 2.39 17.28 6.90
C VAL A 169 3.30 18.21 7.70
N LEU A 170 2.77 19.38 8.08
CA LEU A 170 3.55 20.39 8.80
C LEU A 170 3.66 20.09 10.29
N ASP A 171 2.52 19.77 10.92
CA ASP A 171 2.45 19.30 12.30
C ASP A 171 1.40 18.18 12.41
N GLY A 172 1.89 16.95 12.49
CA GLY A 172 1.05 15.75 12.50
C GLY A 172 0.39 15.43 13.84
N GLN A 173 0.65 16.20 14.91
CA GLN A 173 0.09 15.96 16.25
C GLN A 173 -1.20 16.75 16.51
N LEU A 174 -1.43 17.83 15.77
CA LEU A 174 -2.65 18.65 15.89
C LEU A 174 -3.89 17.91 15.39
N ASP A 175 -5.05 18.19 15.98
CA ASP A 175 -6.33 17.66 15.48
C ASP A 175 -6.78 18.32 14.17
N ARG A 176 -6.30 19.53 13.90
CA ARG A 176 -6.38 20.18 12.59
C ARG A 176 -4.98 20.24 12.04
N VAL A 177 -4.61 19.26 11.22
CA VAL A 177 -3.27 19.09 10.67
C VAL A 177 -3.11 19.98 9.45
N PRO A 178 -2.22 20.98 9.47
CA PRO A 178 -1.91 21.77 8.29
C PRO A 178 -1.16 20.90 7.27
N LEU A 179 -1.67 20.89 6.05
CA LEU A 179 -1.10 20.20 4.91
C LEU A 179 -0.62 21.22 3.88
N ARG A 180 0.40 20.83 3.11
CA ARG A 180 0.82 21.56 1.92
C ARG A 180 0.91 20.58 0.77
N ASP A 181 0.35 20.92 -0.38
CA ASP A 181 0.59 20.16 -1.61
C ASP A 181 2.09 20.15 -1.92
N ALA A 182 2.68 18.98 -2.14
CA ALA A 182 4.10 18.88 -2.45
C ALA A 182 4.46 19.49 -3.81
N GLY A 183 3.47 19.75 -4.67
CA GLY A 183 3.60 20.48 -5.93
C GLY A 183 3.41 21.99 -5.79
N GLY A 184 3.08 22.48 -4.60
CA GLY A 184 2.91 23.91 -4.29
C GLY A 184 1.54 24.49 -4.62
N ASN A 185 0.54 23.67 -4.93
CA ASN A 185 -0.82 24.12 -5.21
C ASN A 185 -1.68 24.18 -3.93
N ASP A 186 -2.79 24.93 -3.98
CA ASP A 186 -3.80 24.87 -2.92
C ASP A 186 -4.54 23.52 -2.97
N LEU A 187 -4.78 22.88 -1.83
CA LEU A 187 -5.54 21.63 -1.75
C LEU A 187 -7.04 21.87 -1.91
N ARG A 188 -7.55 23.04 -1.47
CA ARG A 188 -8.94 23.48 -1.62
C ARG A 188 -9.95 22.42 -1.15
N GLY A 189 -9.74 21.88 0.05
CA GLY A 189 -10.67 20.97 0.70
C GLY A 189 -12.05 21.58 0.89
N ASP A 190 -13.08 20.78 0.59
CA ASP A 190 -14.50 21.12 0.62
C ASP A 190 -15.23 20.51 1.83
N GLY A 191 -14.50 19.88 2.75
CA GLY A 191 -15.04 19.16 3.92
C GLY A 191 -15.32 17.68 3.67
N GLY A 192 -15.01 17.18 2.48
CA GLY A 192 -15.11 15.76 2.13
C GLY A 192 -14.13 14.85 2.88
N PRO A 193 -14.41 13.54 2.95
CA PRO A 193 -13.51 12.54 3.51
C PRO A 193 -12.14 12.54 2.84
N ALA A 194 -11.09 12.46 3.65
CA ALA A 194 -9.71 12.43 3.19
C ALA A 194 -8.84 11.56 4.10
N LEU A 195 -7.83 10.92 3.49
CA LEU A 195 -6.80 10.14 4.17
C LEU A 195 -5.43 10.66 3.76
N VAL A 196 -4.57 10.93 4.73
CA VAL A 196 -3.12 11.05 4.50
C VAL A 196 -2.48 9.75 4.97
N PHE A 197 -1.82 9.05 4.05
CA PHE A 197 -1.18 7.77 4.28
C PHE A 197 0.33 7.85 4.01
N GLY A 198 1.14 7.40 4.95
CA GLY A 198 2.58 7.33 4.79
C GLY A 198 3.15 6.03 5.30
N TYR A 199 4.41 5.78 4.94
CA TYR A 199 5.16 4.64 5.44
C TYR A 199 6.65 4.91 5.37
N ASP A 200 7.40 4.21 6.21
CA ASP A 200 8.84 4.14 6.12
C ASP A 200 9.33 2.71 6.39
N TYR A 201 10.55 2.42 5.97
CA TYR A 201 11.13 1.09 6.04
C TYR A 201 12.64 1.10 6.23
N SER A 202 13.15 0.07 6.91
CA SER A 202 14.59 -0.13 7.06
C SER A 202 15.24 -0.51 5.73
N MET A 203 16.41 0.04 5.45
CA MET A 203 17.20 -0.32 4.26
C MET A 203 18.57 -0.87 4.68
N PRO A 204 19.11 -1.88 3.97
CA PRO A 204 18.55 -2.53 2.78
C PRO A 204 17.62 -3.73 3.08
N ASP A 205 17.42 -4.09 4.35
CA ASP A 205 16.79 -5.36 4.72
C ASP A 205 15.25 -5.38 4.66
N LEU A 206 14.59 -4.22 4.70
CA LEU A 206 13.12 -4.07 4.76
C LEU A 206 12.45 -4.80 5.94
N GLU A 207 13.22 -5.23 6.95
CA GLU A 207 12.68 -5.93 8.12
C GLU A 207 11.68 -5.08 8.91
N ARG A 208 11.91 -3.76 8.94
CA ARG A 208 10.97 -2.77 9.47
C ARG A 208 10.25 -2.17 8.28
N TRP A 209 8.93 -2.25 8.33
CA TRP A 209 8.03 -1.54 7.44
C TRP A 209 6.89 -1.06 8.32
N GLU A 210 6.90 0.23 8.59
CA GLU A 210 5.94 0.91 9.46
C GLU A 210 5.07 1.81 8.58
N THR A 211 3.77 1.75 8.80
CA THR A 211 2.79 2.58 8.11
C THR A 211 2.12 3.49 9.12
N TRP A 212 1.72 4.68 8.67
CA TRP A 212 0.93 5.60 9.46
C TRP A 212 -0.16 6.21 8.61
N SER A 213 -1.26 6.60 9.26
CA SER A 213 -2.34 7.30 8.59
C SER A 213 -3.05 8.32 9.47
N ARG A 214 -3.61 9.32 8.83
CA ARG A 214 -4.51 10.33 9.41
C ARG A 214 -5.75 10.38 8.52
N GLY A 215 -6.90 10.00 9.04
CA GLY A 215 -8.18 10.03 8.34
C GLY A 215 -9.11 11.07 8.95
N GLY A 216 -9.94 11.71 8.13
CA GLY A 216 -10.92 12.69 8.58
C GLY A 216 -11.41 13.57 7.43
N ARG A 217 -11.59 14.87 7.67
CA ARG A 217 -12.17 15.80 6.68
C ARG A 217 -11.17 16.85 6.22
N LEU A 218 -11.06 17.06 4.92
CA LEU A 218 -10.16 18.07 4.36
C LEU A 218 -10.91 19.40 4.15
N LEU A 219 -10.52 20.45 4.88
CA LEU A 219 -11.09 21.79 4.80
C LEU A 219 -10.00 22.79 4.41
N GLY A 220 -10.10 23.39 3.22
CA GLY A 220 -9.00 24.19 2.67
C GLY A 220 -7.73 23.36 2.58
N ASP A 221 -6.68 23.77 3.28
CA ASP A 221 -5.40 23.07 3.34
C ASP A 221 -5.16 22.35 4.67
N GLU A 222 -6.22 22.11 5.45
CA GLU A 222 -6.14 21.45 6.75
C GLU A 222 -6.93 20.14 6.76
N LEU A 223 -6.35 19.09 7.31
CA LEU A 223 -7.07 17.86 7.62
C LEU A 223 -7.56 17.91 9.07
N VAL A 224 -8.88 17.94 9.26
CA VAL A 224 -9.51 17.71 10.57
C VAL A 224 -9.50 16.21 10.82
N VAL A 225 -8.62 15.76 11.71
CA VAL A 225 -8.34 14.36 11.96
C VAL A 225 -9.39 13.75 12.88
N GLU A 226 -10.02 12.69 12.41
CA GLU A 226 -11.00 11.89 13.15
C GLU A 226 -10.40 10.54 13.56
N GLN A 227 -9.42 10.05 12.79
CA GLN A 227 -8.77 8.76 13.02
C GLN A 227 -7.26 8.84 12.83
N ARG A 228 -6.53 8.16 13.71
CA ARG A 228 -5.06 8.05 13.67
C ARG A 228 -4.64 6.60 13.76
N SER A 229 -3.66 6.22 12.95
CA SER A 229 -2.95 4.96 13.09
C SER A 229 -1.45 5.16 12.87
N GLY A 230 -0.62 4.46 13.65
CA GLY A 230 0.83 4.54 13.56
C GLY A 230 1.44 5.92 13.80
N SER A 231 2.75 6.00 13.64
CA SER A 231 3.54 7.24 13.78
C SER A 231 4.48 7.43 12.57
N PRO A 232 4.59 8.64 12.01
CA PRO A 232 5.62 8.97 11.03
C PRO A 232 7.04 8.84 11.57
N GLU A 233 7.21 8.93 12.89
CA GLU A 233 8.49 8.82 13.59
C GLU A 233 8.71 7.43 14.20
N ALA A 234 8.01 6.42 13.70
CA ALA A 234 8.16 5.06 14.21
C ALA A 234 9.62 4.59 14.11
N ASP A 235 10.15 4.06 15.21
CA ASP A 235 11.54 3.60 15.27
C ASP A 235 11.80 2.44 14.29
N LEU A 236 12.70 2.66 13.34
CA LEU A 236 13.12 1.65 12.36
C LEU A 236 14.33 0.83 12.83
N SER A 237 14.65 0.87 14.12
CA SER A 237 15.64 -0.03 14.71
C SER A 237 15.23 -1.50 14.55
N PRO A 238 16.20 -2.42 14.41
CA PRO A 238 15.90 -3.85 14.27
C PRO A 238 15.03 -4.38 15.41
N LEU A 239 14.06 -5.22 15.05
CA LEU A 239 13.18 -5.84 16.04
C LEU A 239 13.96 -6.81 16.92
N SER A 240 13.67 -6.79 18.23
CA SER A 240 14.09 -7.86 19.13
C SER A 240 13.55 -9.22 18.66
N LEU A 241 14.27 -10.32 18.96
CA LEU A 241 13.84 -11.68 18.62
C LEU A 241 12.42 -11.98 19.14
N ARG A 242 12.08 -11.54 20.35
CA ARG A 242 10.74 -11.72 20.93
C ARG A 242 9.67 -11.00 20.11
N SER A 243 9.95 -9.76 19.69
CA SER A 243 9.03 -8.98 18.85
C SER A 243 8.85 -9.63 17.47
N ARG A 244 9.92 -10.14 16.86
CA ARG A 244 9.87 -10.87 15.58
C ARG A 244 8.98 -12.11 15.68
N VAL A 245 9.19 -12.94 16.70
CA VAL A 245 8.39 -14.15 16.94
C VAL A 245 6.92 -13.81 17.20
N ARG A 246 6.64 -12.75 17.98
CA ARG A 246 5.27 -12.31 18.23
C ARG A 246 4.56 -11.89 16.94
N ARG A 247 5.19 -11.03 16.14
CA ARG A 247 4.65 -10.54 14.86
C ARG A 247 4.37 -11.70 13.90
N GLN A 248 5.30 -12.66 13.78
CA GLN A 248 5.11 -13.84 12.92
C GLN A 248 3.94 -14.71 13.39
N ARG A 249 3.80 -14.93 14.71
CA ARG A 249 2.68 -15.69 15.26
C ARG A 249 1.34 -15.01 15.04
N GLU A 250 1.29 -13.68 15.19
CA GLU A 250 0.11 -12.88 14.90
C GLU A 250 -0.29 -13.00 13.44
N LEU A 251 0.66 -12.77 12.53
CA LEU A 251 0.46 -12.91 11.09
C LEU A 251 -0.02 -14.31 10.70
N SER A 252 0.64 -15.36 11.22
CA SER A 252 0.26 -16.76 10.96
C SER A 252 -1.18 -17.05 11.41
N ARG A 253 -1.56 -16.54 12.59
CA ARG A 253 -2.92 -16.73 13.13
C ARG A 253 -3.96 -16.04 12.24
N GLU A 254 -3.69 -14.82 11.81
CA GLU A 254 -4.61 -14.03 10.98
C GLU A 254 -4.77 -14.64 9.58
N CYS A 255 -3.67 -15.03 8.93
CA CYS A 255 -3.72 -15.72 7.65
C CYS A 255 -4.56 -17.00 7.75
N LYS A 256 -4.23 -17.90 8.69
CA LYS A 256 -4.96 -19.18 8.85
C LYS A 256 -6.45 -18.96 9.07
N ARG A 257 -6.83 -18.01 9.93
CA ARG A 257 -8.22 -17.68 10.20
C ARG A 257 -8.94 -17.21 8.94
N ASN A 258 -8.32 -16.33 8.16
CA ASN A 258 -8.95 -15.72 7.00
C ASN A 258 -8.99 -16.67 5.79
N ILE A 259 -7.99 -17.53 5.61
CA ILE A 259 -7.99 -18.60 4.59
C ILE A 259 -9.18 -19.55 4.83
N VAL A 260 -9.32 -20.05 6.06
CA VAL A 260 -10.45 -20.94 6.43
C VAL A 260 -11.80 -20.24 6.25
N ALA A 261 -11.88 -18.94 6.55
CA ALA A 261 -13.12 -18.18 6.35
C ALA A 261 -13.51 -18.06 4.88
N VAL A 262 -12.54 -17.91 3.97
CA VAL A 262 -12.79 -17.83 2.52
C VAL A 262 -13.10 -19.20 1.92
N GLN A 263 -12.36 -20.25 2.30
CA GLN A 263 -12.61 -21.63 1.85
C GLN A 263 -13.99 -22.17 2.27
N ARG A 264 -14.60 -21.62 3.32
CA ARG A 264 -15.98 -21.97 3.74
C ARG A 264 -17.08 -21.25 2.95
N ARG A 265 -16.72 -20.20 2.21
CA ARG A 265 -17.66 -19.37 1.44
C ARG A 265 -17.70 -19.74 -0.04
N GLY A 266 -16.60 -20.29 -0.57
CA GLY A 266 -16.53 -20.92 -1.89
C GLY A 266 -17.06 -22.35 -1.85
#